data_AF-A0A662JUJ7-F1
#
_entry.id   AF-A0A662JUJ7-F1
#
_cell.length_a   1.000
_cell.length_b   1.000
_cell.length_c   1.000
_cell.angle_alpha   90.00
_cell.angle_beta   90.00
_cell.angle_gamma   90.00
#
_symmetry.space_group_name_H-M   'P 1'
#
loop_
_entity.id
_entity.type
_entity.pdbx_description
1 polymer ?
#
loop_
_entity_poly.entity_id
_entity_poly.type
_entity_poly.pdbx_seq_one_letter_code
_entity_poly.pdbx_strand_id
1 'polypeptide(L)'
;VDVRVNILTVISRELKRKPKGVVGISTVTDPYQPLEKKYCLTRLCLEQLLKHDFPVSIQTKSNLVLRDIDLLSAFPEVEVGITITTLNDRERKLLEPQTPSIEKRLETVRRLSEEGIKTYIFYGPIYPTLEVKEVPRVVKVFSETGVSMIMVDSLHLKKGVWESIKKQLSLEPETLKLFSRRLFDEKNYYSLIISEMEKESKRYGLMIKRAF
;
A
#
# COMPACT_ATOMS: atom_id res chain seq x y z
N VAL A 1 -7.20 -22.35 -0.47
CA VAL A 1 -6.29 -21.36 0.15
C VAL A 1 -5.62 -22.06 1.31
N ASP A 2 -4.29 -22.01 1.39
CA ASP A 2 -3.51 -22.64 2.45
C ASP A 2 -3.12 -21.60 3.51
N VAL A 3 -3.08 -21.99 4.79
CA VAL A 3 -2.79 -21.09 5.92
C VAL A 3 -1.59 -21.60 6.69
N ARG A 4 -0.51 -20.83 6.68
CA ARG A 4 0.77 -21.19 7.31
C ARG A 4 0.78 -20.91 8.81
N VAL A 5 0.00 -21.68 9.56
CA VAL A 5 -0.11 -21.57 11.03
C VAL A 5 1.23 -21.81 11.76
N ASN A 6 2.18 -22.49 11.13
CA ASN A 6 3.51 -22.71 11.68
C ASN A 6 4.38 -21.44 11.77
N ILE A 7 3.93 -20.31 11.22
CA ILE A 7 4.67 -19.03 11.26
C ILE A 7 5.00 -18.60 12.70
N LEU A 8 4.12 -18.89 13.66
CA LEU A 8 4.34 -18.55 15.07
C LEU A 8 5.51 -19.34 15.67
N THR A 9 5.63 -20.63 15.33
CA THR A 9 6.77 -21.46 15.74
C THR A 9 8.08 -20.97 15.11
N VAL A 10 8.01 -20.52 13.85
CA VAL A 10 9.17 -20.00 13.11
C VAL A 10 9.63 -18.67 13.72
N ILE A 11 8.72 -17.70 13.88
CA ILE A 11 9.06 -16.36 14.38
C ILE A 11 9.64 -16.43 15.80
N SER A 12 9.03 -17.19 16.72
CA SER A 12 9.55 -17.33 18.09
C SER A 12 10.96 -17.96 18.15
N ARG A 13 11.36 -18.73 17.13
CA ARG A 13 12.71 -19.27 17.00
C ARG A 13 13.68 -18.25 16.40
N GLU A 14 13.26 -17.53 15.36
CA GLU A 14 14.10 -16.57 14.65
C GLU A 14 14.40 -15.32 15.47
N LEU A 15 13.42 -14.79 16.21
CA LEU A 15 13.59 -13.57 17.02
C LEU A 15 14.68 -13.71 18.10
N LYS A 16 15.01 -14.94 18.51
CA LYS A 16 16.10 -15.22 19.47
C LYS A 16 17.50 -15.16 18.85
N ARG A 17 17.61 -15.21 17.53
CA ARG A 17 18.88 -15.39 16.81
C ARG A 17 19.19 -14.29 15.82
N LYS A 18 18.16 -13.64 15.28
CA LYS A 18 18.31 -12.60 14.26
C LYS A 18 18.71 -11.27 14.94
N PRO A 19 19.63 -10.50 14.32
CA PRO A 19 19.93 -9.15 14.80
C PRO A 19 18.70 -8.26 14.67
N LYS A 20 18.69 -7.17 15.45
CA LYS A 20 17.66 -6.15 15.36
C LYS A 20 17.69 -5.47 14.01
N GLY A 21 16.52 -5.34 13.41
CA GLY A 21 16.27 -4.67 12.14
C GLY A 21 14.76 -4.52 11.94
N VAL A 22 14.37 -3.65 11.00
CA VAL A 22 12.95 -3.43 10.69
C VAL A 22 12.37 -4.69 10.04
N VAL A 23 11.34 -5.26 10.65
CA VAL A 23 10.61 -6.39 10.09
C VAL A 23 9.56 -5.88 9.13
N GLY A 24 9.81 -6.09 7.84
CA GLY A 24 8.85 -5.81 6.77
C GLY A 24 7.76 -6.88 6.71
N ILE A 25 6.51 -6.49 6.95
CA ILE A 25 5.34 -7.34 6.79
C ILE A 25 4.65 -6.92 5.49
N SER A 26 4.28 -7.90 4.64
CA SER A 26 3.74 -7.72 3.28
C SER A 26 4.74 -7.69 2.12
N THR A 27 5.91 -8.31 2.25
CA THR A 27 6.93 -8.34 1.17
C THR A 27 6.49 -9.11 -0.08
N VAL A 28 5.51 -10.02 0.04
CA VAL A 28 5.01 -10.84 -1.09
C VAL A 28 3.49 -10.82 -1.18
N THR A 29 2.78 -10.90 -0.05
CA THR A 29 1.33 -10.97 0.02
C THR A 29 0.79 -10.09 1.12
N ASP A 30 -0.43 -9.57 0.94
CA ASP A 30 -1.11 -8.76 1.95
C ASP A 30 -1.30 -9.56 3.26
N PRO A 31 -0.87 -9.05 4.42
CA PRO A 31 -0.96 -9.74 5.71
C PRO A 31 -2.37 -9.73 6.30
N TYR A 32 -3.27 -8.89 5.78
CA TYR A 32 -4.63 -8.70 6.28
C TYR A 32 -5.69 -9.20 5.28
N GLN A 33 -5.38 -10.33 4.64
CA GLN A 33 -6.33 -11.08 3.80
C GLN A 33 -7.58 -11.51 4.59
N PRO A 34 -8.71 -11.83 3.93
CA PRO A 34 -9.96 -12.14 4.63
C PRO A 34 -9.85 -13.21 5.73
N LEU A 35 -8.99 -14.22 5.54
CA LEU A 35 -8.75 -15.28 6.53
C LEU A 35 -8.06 -14.77 7.81
N GLU A 36 -7.35 -13.65 7.75
CA GLU A 36 -6.70 -13.03 8.93
C GLU A 36 -7.71 -12.63 10.01
N LYS A 37 -8.99 -12.40 9.65
CA LYS A 37 -10.06 -12.17 10.63
C LYS A 37 -10.29 -13.36 11.56
N LYS A 38 -10.02 -14.58 11.07
CA LYS A 38 -10.20 -15.83 11.82
C LYS A 38 -8.91 -16.30 12.48
N TYR A 39 -7.80 -16.27 11.74
CA TYR A 39 -6.56 -16.88 12.21
C TYR A 39 -5.68 -15.93 13.02
N CYS A 40 -5.84 -14.61 12.86
CA CYS A 40 -5.09 -13.60 13.60
C CYS A 40 -3.56 -13.80 13.55
N LEU A 41 -3.01 -14.39 12.48
CA LEU A 41 -1.59 -14.73 12.42
C LEU A 41 -0.73 -13.47 12.40
N THR A 42 -1.16 -12.43 11.67
CA THR A 42 -0.47 -11.14 11.65
C THR A 42 -0.45 -10.53 13.04
N ARG A 43 -1.61 -10.49 13.73
CA ARG A 43 -1.69 -10.00 15.10
C ARG A 43 -0.77 -10.76 16.06
N LEU A 44 -0.81 -12.08 16.02
CA LEU A 44 0.03 -12.93 16.87
C LEU A 44 1.52 -12.74 16.57
N CYS A 45 1.89 -12.52 15.31
CA CYS A 45 3.25 -12.12 14.95
C CYS A 45 3.62 -10.74 15.53
N LEU A 46 2.72 -9.75 15.47
CA LEU A 46 2.94 -8.43 16.07
C LEU A 46 3.15 -8.53 17.58
N GLU A 47 2.39 -9.36 18.29
CA GLU A 47 2.60 -9.59 19.72
C GLU A 47 4.01 -10.14 20.01
N GLN A 48 4.51 -11.08 19.21
CA GLN A 48 5.87 -11.61 19.38
C GLN A 48 6.93 -10.54 19.05
N LEU A 49 6.74 -9.79 17.97
CA LEU A 49 7.66 -8.73 17.58
C LEU A 49 7.75 -7.63 18.63
N LEU A 50 6.60 -7.23 19.19
CA LEU A 50 6.51 -6.25 20.27
C LEU A 50 7.20 -6.74 21.53
N LYS A 51 6.93 -7.97 21.98
CA LYS A 51 7.57 -8.58 23.16
C LYS A 51 9.09 -8.63 23.08
N HIS A 52 9.61 -8.67 21.86
CA HIS A 52 11.03 -8.71 21.65
C HIS A 52 11.62 -7.34 21.32
N ASP A 53 10.84 -6.27 21.11
CA ASP A 53 11.28 -4.94 20.63
C ASP A 53 11.85 -4.95 19.21
N PHE A 54 11.19 -5.60 18.25
CA PHE A 54 11.55 -5.46 16.84
C PHE A 54 10.77 -4.31 16.20
N PRO A 55 11.44 -3.35 15.53
CA PRO A 55 10.74 -2.36 14.72
C PRO A 55 9.95 -3.02 13.59
N VAL A 56 8.81 -2.45 13.22
CA VAL A 56 7.90 -3.05 12.21
C VAL A 56 7.54 -2.04 11.13
N SER A 57 7.56 -2.48 9.87
CA SER A 57 6.95 -1.75 8.75
C SER A 57 5.94 -2.66 8.07
N ILE A 58 4.68 -2.24 8.06
CA ILE A 58 3.57 -2.99 7.44
C ILE A 58 3.17 -2.28 6.16
N GLN A 59 2.86 -3.02 5.09
CA GLN A 59 2.12 -2.49 3.94
C GLN A 59 0.82 -3.29 3.75
N THR A 60 -0.31 -2.65 3.48
CA THR A 60 -1.57 -3.36 3.22
C THR A 60 -2.56 -2.51 2.41
N LYS A 61 -3.53 -3.18 1.77
CA LYS A 61 -4.73 -2.54 1.20
C LYS A 61 -5.94 -2.62 2.15
N SER A 62 -5.80 -3.34 3.26
CA SER A 62 -6.91 -3.75 4.13
C SER A 62 -7.09 -2.79 5.30
N ASN A 63 -8.33 -2.39 5.57
CA ASN A 63 -8.69 -1.65 6.78
C ASN A 63 -8.73 -2.55 8.03
N LEU A 64 -8.48 -3.86 7.91
CA LEU A 64 -8.41 -4.79 9.05
C LEU A 64 -7.23 -4.50 9.98
N VAL A 65 -6.19 -3.81 9.49
CA VAL A 65 -5.07 -3.33 10.31
C VAL A 65 -5.52 -2.48 11.50
N LEU A 66 -6.67 -1.80 11.40
CA LEU A 66 -7.25 -1.01 12.49
C LEU A 66 -7.63 -1.86 13.71
N ARG A 67 -7.82 -3.18 13.56
CA ARG A 67 -8.03 -4.11 14.68
C ARG A 67 -6.83 -4.12 15.62
N ASP A 68 -5.62 -3.93 15.07
CA ASP A 68 -4.37 -4.13 15.79
C ASP A 68 -3.73 -2.80 16.23
N ILE A 69 -4.50 -1.69 16.22
CA ILE A 69 -4.06 -0.37 16.72
C ILE A 69 -3.49 -0.46 18.13
N ASP A 70 -4.12 -1.25 19.01
CA ASP A 70 -3.67 -1.43 20.39
C ASP A 70 -2.23 -1.96 20.48
N LEU A 71 -1.84 -2.86 19.58
CA LEU A 71 -0.47 -3.36 19.48
C LEU A 71 0.43 -2.35 18.79
N LEU A 72 -0.03 -1.77 17.68
CA LEU A 72 0.75 -0.83 16.86
C LEU A 72 1.17 0.39 17.68
N SER A 73 0.25 1.00 18.44
CA SER A 73 0.55 2.16 19.29
C SER A 73 1.50 1.84 20.46
N ALA A 74 1.73 0.56 20.78
CA ALA A 74 2.67 0.14 21.82
C ALA A 74 4.10 -0.07 21.30
N PHE A 75 4.32 -0.14 19.99
CA PHE A 75 5.66 -0.27 19.43
C PHE A 75 6.45 1.03 19.60
N PRO A 76 7.73 0.97 20.05
CA PRO A 76 8.62 2.14 20.04
C PRO A 76 8.87 2.67 18.62
N GLU A 77 8.95 1.76 17.64
CA GLU A 77 9.19 2.06 16.24
C GLU A 77 8.28 1.21 15.35
N VAL A 78 7.24 1.83 14.81
CA VAL A 78 6.35 1.20 13.82
C VAL A 78 5.96 2.18 12.73
N GLU A 79 5.79 1.67 11.51
CA GLU A 79 5.12 2.40 10.45
C GLU A 79 4.13 1.52 9.69
N VAL A 80 3.03 2.14 9.23
CA VAL A 80 1.98 1.46 8.46
C VAL A 80 1.73 2.16 7.13
N GLY A 81 1.90 1.40 6.07
CA GLY A 81 1.67 1.78 4.69
C GLY A 81 0.30 1.32 4.20
N ILE A 82 -0.51 2.25 3.71
CA ILE A 82 -1.75 1.89 3.01
C ILE A 82 -1.55 2.05 1.51
N THR A 83 -1.73 0.97 0.76
CA THR A 83 -1.60 0.99 -0.70
C THR A 83 -2.85 1.59 -1.35
N ILE A 84 -2.65 2.60 -2.19
CA ILE A 84 -3.67 3.22 -3.05
C ILE A 84 -3.13 3.21 -4.47
N THR A 85 -3.85 2.68 -5.46
CA THR A 85 -3.37 2.62 -6.86
C THR A 85 -4.00 3.68 -7.75
N THR A 86 -5.15 4.19 -7.33
CA THR A 86 -5.98 5.18 -8.03
C THR A 86 -6.90 5.86 -7.02
N LEU A 87 -7.35 7.08 -7.32
CA LEU A 87 -8.47 7.72 -6.60
C LEU A 87 -9.83 7.42 -7.23
N ASN A 88 -9.87 6.68 -8.33
CA ASN A 88 -11.08 6.27 -9.01
C ASN A 88 -11.53 4.88 -8.53
N ASP A 89 -12.58 4.83 -7.69
CA ASP A 89 -13.06 3.55 -7.14
C ASP A 89 -13.62 2.60 -8.21
N ARG A 90 -14.04 3.10 -9.38
CA ARG A 90 -14.45 2.26 -10.53
C ARG A 90 -13.26 1.46 -11.07
N GLU A 91 -12.12 2.11 -11.26
CA GLU A 91 -10.88 1.44 -11.69
C GLU A 91 -10.42 0.39 -10.68
N ARG A 92 -10.47 0.73 -9.38
CA ARG A 92 -10.19 -0.23 -8.31
C ARG A 92 -11.16 -1.42 -8.35
N LYS A 93 -12.45 -1.22 -8.63
CA LYS A 93 -13.43 -2.31 -8.81
C LYS A 93 -13.02 -3.27 -9.92
N LEU A 94 -12.48 -2.76 -11.02
CA LEU A 94 -12.09 -3.54 -12.19
C LEU A 94 -10.81 -4.34 -11.95
N LEU A 95 -9.78 -3.69 -11.39
CA LEU A 95 -8.44 -4.28 -11.27
C LEU A 95 -8.18 -4.94 -9.91
N GLU A 96 -8.87 -4.49 -8.85
CA GLU A 96 -8.71 -4.96 -7.47
C GLU A 96 -10.09 -5.18 -6.76
N PRO A 97 -10.99 -6.00 -7.33
CA PRO A 97 -12.39 -6.09 -6.88
C PRO A 97 -12.58 -6.47 -5.41
N GLN A 98 -11.67 -7.28 -4.86
CA GLN A 98 -11.79 -7.86 -3.50
C GLN A 98 -11.17 -6.98 -2.40
N THR A 99 -10.68 -5.80 -2.76
CA THR A 99 -10.04 -4.87 -1.82
C THR A 99 -11.04 -3.84 -1.29
N PRO A 100 -10.79 -3.24 -0.11
CA PRO A 100 -11.58 -2.11 0.38
C PRO A 100 -11.61 -0.94 -0.61
N SER A 101 -12.70 -0.17 -0.57
CA SER A 101 -12.84 1.05 -1.37
C SER A 101 -11.73 2.04 -1.04
N ILE A 102 -11.43 2.92 -2.00
CA ILE A 102 -10.38 3.95 -1.81
C ILE A 102 -10.68 4.83 -0.59
N GLU A 103 -11.95 5.18 -0.39
CA GLU A 103 -12.40 5.93 0.79
C GLU A 103 -12.06 5.22 2.10
N LYS A 104 -12.32 3.91 2.21
CA LYS A 104 -11.96 3.13 3.40
C LYS A 104 -10.46 3.07 3.62
N ARG A 105 -9.66 3.05 2.54
CA ARG A 105 -8.19 3.08 2.63
C ARG A 105 -7.69 4.43 3.14
N LEU A 106 -8.22 5.54 2.61
CA LEU A 106 -7.90 6.89 3.09
C LEU A 106 -8.30 7.09 4.56
N GLU A 107 -9.49 6.61 4.93
CA GLU A 107 -9.97 6.64 6.32
C GLU A 107 -9.09 5.80 7.26
N THR A 108 -8.57 4.67 6.77
CA THR A 108 -7.62 3.86 7.53
C THR A 108 -6.34 4.63 7.82
N VAL A 109 -5.83 5.41 6.86
CA VAL A 109 -4.65 6.26 7.08
C VAL A 109 -4.93 7.32 8.13
N ARG A 110 -6.09 8.01 8.04
CA ARG A 110 -6.50 9.02 9.05
C ARG A 110 -6.51 8.45 10.45
N ARG A 111 -7.24 7.36 10.65
CA ARG A 111 -7.38 6.73 11.97
C ARG A 111 -6.05 6.26 12.55
N LEU A 112 -5.14 5.74 11.73
CA LEU A 112 -3.80 5.37 12.20
C LEU A 112 -2.98 6.62 12.57
N SER A 113 -3.05 7.68 11.76
CA SER A 113 -2.34 8.93 12.04
C SER A 113 -2.84 9.64 13.30
N GLU A 114 -4.16 9.64 13.54
CA GLU A 114 -4.78 10.20 14.75
C GLU A 114 -4.31 9.51 16.04
N GLU A 115 -3.98 8.22 15.98
CA GLU A 115 -3.38 7.44 17.08
C GLU A 115 -1.87 7.68 17.23
N GLY A 116 -1.29 8.59 16.45
CA GLY A 116 0.14 8.90 16.45
C GLY A 116 1.02 7.86 15.75
N ILE A 117 0.43 6.87 15.07
CA ILE A 117 1.19 5.86 14.31
C ILE A 117 1.75 6.52 13.06
N LYS A 118 3.06 6.33 12.82
CA LYS A 118 3.69 6.83 11.60
C LYS A 118 3.09 6.12 10.38
N THR A 119 2.50 6.88 9.47
CA THR A 119 1.84 6.34 8.28
C THR A 119 2.51 6.78 6.99
N TYR A 120 2.45 5.91 5.98
CA TYR A 120 2.74 6.29 4.59
C TYR A 120 1.63 5.81 3.66
N ILE A 121 1.47 6.50 2.53
CA ILE A 121 0.63 6.04 1.43
C ILE A 121 1.56 5.46 0.37
N PHE A 122 1.39 4.18 0.05
CA PHE A 122 2.03 3.58 -1.11
C PHE A 122 1.13 3.82 -2.33
N TYR A 123 1.43 4.88 -3.08
CA TYR A 123 0.74 5.23 -4.31
C TYR A 123 1.33 4.45 -5.49
N GLY A 124 0.98 3.16 -5.59
CA GLY A 124 1.70 2.22 -6.44
C GLY A 124 1.01 0.86 -6.66
N PRO A 125 1.12 0.26 -7.86
CA PRO A 125 1.54 0.95 -9.08
C PRO A 125 0.51 2.02 -9.46
N ILE A 126 0.97 3.20 -9.84
CA ILE A 126 0.09 4.27 -10.33
C ILE A 126 -0.60 3.76 -11.59
N TYR A 127 -1.94 3.76 -11.59
CA TYR A 127 -2.66 3.36 -12.79
C TYR A 127 -2.44 4.38 -13.91
N PRO A 128 -2.17 3.91 -15.15
CA PRO A 128 -1.92 4.77 -16.32
C PRO A 128 -3.20 5.42 -16.87
N THR A 129 -4.09 5.84 -15.97
CA THR A 129 -5.27 6.67 -16.19
C THR A 129 -5.12 8.06 -15.59
N LEU A 130 -4.18 8.23 -14.65
CA LEU A 130 -3.95 9.51 -13.99
C LEU A 130 -3.39 10.53 -14.98
N GLU A 131 -4.05 11.69 -15.08
CA GLU A 131 -3.53 12.83 -15.84
C GLU A 131 -2.66 13.73 -14.94
N VAL A 132 -1.64 14.37 -15.52
CA VAL A 132 -0.74 15.30 -14.79
C VAL A 132 -1.53 16.40 -14.08
N LYS A 133 -2.59 16.92 -14.72
CA LYS A 133 -3.46 17.96 -14.14
C LYS A 133 -4.23 17.52 -12.90
N GLU A 134 -4.37 16.21 -12.66
CA GLU A 134 -5.08 15.64 -11.51
C GLU A 134 -4.15 15.39 -10.32
N VAL A 135 -2.83 15.37 -10.54
CA VAL A 135 -1.82 15.17 -9.50
C VAL A 135 -1.98 16.13 -8.30
N PRO A 136 -2.21 17.45 -8.49
CA PRO A 136 -2.43 18.35 -7.35
C PRO A 136 -3.59 17.92 -6.46
N ARG A 137 -4.67 17.38 -7.06
CA ARG A 137 -5.82 16.85 -6.30
C ARG A 137 -5.44 15.58 -5.55
N VAL A 138 -4.67 14.68 -6.16
CA VAL A 138 -4.21 13.45 -5.50
C VAL A 138 -3.39 13.77 -4.26
N VAL A 139 -2.39 14.64 -4.39
CA VAL A 139 -1.53 15.05 -3.27
C VAL A 139 -2.33 15.76 -2.19
N LYS A 140 -3.27 16.65 -2.56
CA LYS A 140 -4.17 17.30 -1.60
C LYS A 140 -4.94 16.28 -0.77
N VAL A 141 -5.58 15.31 -1.42
CA VAL A 141 -6.35 14.26 -0.74
C VAL A 141 -5.46 13.45 0.22
N PHE A 142 -4.22 13.14 -0.16
CA PHE A 142 -3.28 12.44 0.71
C PHE A 142 -2.81 13.32 1.89
N SER A 143 -2.58 14.61 1.68
CA SER A 143 -2.21 15.53 2.77
C SER A 143 -3.31 15.65 3.84
N GLU A 144 -4.57 15.56 3.42
CA GLU A 144 -5.74 15.62 4.31
C GLU A 144 -5.92 14.35 5.16
N THR A 145 -5.10 13.30 4.97
CA THR A 145 -5.16 12.10 5.83
C THR A 145 -4.20 12.15 7.01
N GLY A 146 -3.36 13.19 7.13
CA GLY A 146 -2.30 13.23 8.14
C GLY A 146 -1.14 12.26 7.86
N VAL A 147 -0.94 11.84 6.61
CA VAL A 147 0.15 10.93 6.24
C VAL A 147 1.51 11.61 6.40
N SER A 148 2.53 10.87 6.82
CA SER A 148 3.90 11.40 6.94
C SER A 148 4.70 11.36 5.65
N MET A 149 4.36 10.43 4.74
CA MET A 149 5.12 10.16 3.52
C MET A 149 4.24 9.57 2.41
N ILE A 150 4.51 9.93 1.17
CA ILE A 150 4.00 9.25 -0.02
C ILE A 150 5.14 8.47 -0.66
N MET A 151 4.93 7.18 -0.91
CA MET A 151 5.84 6.35 -1.70
C MET A 151 5.17 6.03 -3.04
N VAL A 152 5.83 6.33 -4.16
CA VAL A 152 5.26 6.17 -5.50
C VAL A 152 5.93 5.04 -6.27
N ASP A 153 5.14 4.28 -7.04
CA ASP A 153 5.65 3.22 -7.92
C ASP A 153 5.00 3.26 -9.31
N SER A 154 5.77 2.92 -10.34
CA SER A 154 5.29 2.80 -11.72
C SER A 154 4.72 1.40 -11.97
N LEU A 155 3.83 1.24 -12.95
CA LEU A 155 3.39 -0.10 -13.33
C LEU A 155 4.48 -0.81 -14.15
N HIS A 156 5.09 -1.83 -13.56
CA HIS A 156 6.09 -2.67 -14.22
C HIS A 156 5.44 -3.89 -14.89
N LEU A 157 5.56 -4.01 -16.21
CA LEU A 157 4.99 -5.13 -16.97
C LEU A 157 5.91 -6.36 -16.92
N LYS A 158 5.72 -7.20 -15.89
CA LYS A 158 6.28 -8.56 -15.86
C LYS A 158 5.44 -9.51 -16.72
N LYS A 159 6.00 -10.68 -17.07
CA LYS A 159 5.32 -11.73 -17.85
C LYS A 159 3.93 -12.02 -17.27
N GLY A 160 2.88 -11.95 -18.10
CA GLY A 160 1.50 -12.25 -17.71
C GLY A 160 0.71 -11.07 -17.12
N VAL A 161 1.37 -9.98 -16.71
CA VAL A 161 0.70 -8.81 -16.12
C VAL A 161 -0.20 -8.13 -17.16
N TRP A 162 0.29 -7.93 -18.37
CA TRP A 162 -0.49 -7.29 -19.44
C TRP A 162 -1.70 -8.13 -19.86
N GLU A 163 -1.54 -9.45 -19.94
CA GLU A 163 -2.64 -10.38 -20.21
C GLU A 163 -3.73 -10.31 -19.13
N SER A 164 -3.33 -10.24 -17.86
CA SER A 164 -4.26 -10.07 -16.74
C SER A 164 -5.02 -8.75 -16.82
N ILE A 165 -4.32 -7.65 -17.10
CA ILE A 165 -4.93 -6.32 -17.24
C ILE A 165 -5.94 -6.32 -18.40
N LYS A 166 -5.56 -6.85 -19.58
CA LYS A 166 -6.48 -7.00 -20.73
C LYS A 166 -7.74 -7.77 -20.36
N LYS A 167 -7.59 -8.87 -19.61
CA LYS A 167 -8.73 -9.68 -19.17
C LYS A 167 -9.66 -8.89 -18.22
N GLN A 168 -9.09 -8.20 -17.23
CA GLN A 168 -9.85 -7.43 -16.24
C GLN A 168 -10.53 -6.20 -16.85
N LEU A 169 -9.92 -5.57 -17.85
CA LEU A 169 -10.45 -4.39 -18.56
C LEU A 169 -11.20 -4.75 -19.85
N SER A 170 -11.53 -6.02 -20.08
CA SER A 170 -12.19 -6.46 -21.32
C SER A 170 -13.55 -5.80 -21.57
N LEU A 171 -14.23 -5.38 -20.50
CA LEU A 171 -15.51 -4.66 -20.55
C LEU A 171 -15.35 -3.13 -20.56
N GLU A 172 -14.12 -2.60 -20.58
CA GLU A 172 -13.81 -1.17 -20.56
C GLU A 172 -12.77 -0.82 -21.65
N PRO A 173 -13.17 -0.87 -22.94
CA PRO A 173 -12.23 -0.76 -24.07
C PRO A 173 -11.44 0.54 -24.10
N GLU A 174 -12.06 1.66 -23.72
CA GLU A 174 -11.40 2.97 -23.69
C GLU A 174 -10.32 3.04 -22.60
N THR A 175 -10.58 2.48 -21.41
CA THR A 175 -9.58 2.37 -20.35
C THR A 175 -8.43 1.47 -20.80
N LEU A 176 -8.72 0.33 -21.44
CA LEU A 176 -7.69 -0.55 -21.95
C LEU A 176 -6.81 0.12 -23.02
N LYS A 177 -7.42 0.90 -23.92
CA LYS A 177 -6.72 1.68 -24.95
C LYS A 177 -5.82 2.74 -24.32
N LEU A 178 -6.30 3.45 -23.30
CA LEU A 178 -5.50 4.43 -22.55
C LEU A 178 -4.32 3.77 -21.85
N PHE A 179 -4.54 2.65 -21.14
CA PHE A 179 -3.47 1.85 -20.54
C PHE A 179 -2.42 1.47 -21.58
N SER A 180 -2.83 0.94 -22.73
CA SER A 180 -1.93 0.55 -23.81
C SER A 180 -1.09 1.74 -24.28
N ARG A 181 -1.72 2.87 -24.58
CA ARG A 181 -1.02 4.07 -25.07
C ARG A 181 0.01 4.58 -24.05
N ARG A 182 -0.38 4.73 -22.79
CA ARG A 182 0.52 5.22 -21.72
C ARG A 182 1.68 4.28 -21.43
N LEU A 183 1.47 2.97 -21.54
CA LEU A 183 2.49 1.97 -21.21
C LEU A 183 3.47 1.69 -22.37
N PHE A 184 2.99 1.71 -23.61
CA PHE A 184 3.79 1.29 -24.77
C PHE A 184 4.24 2.45 -25.67
N ASP A 185 3.42 3.51 -25.78
CA ASP A 185 3.68 4.60 -26.74
C ASP A 185 4.32 5.82 -26.04
N GLU A 186 3.95 6.08 -24.77
CA GLU A 186 4.35 7.29 -24.04
C GLU A 186 5.47 7.02 -23.00
N LYS A 187 6.72 6.92 -23.47
CA LYS A 187 7.90 6.58 -22.64
C LYS A 187 8.11 7.47 -21.40
N ASN A 188 7.65 8.72 -21.43
CA ASN A 188 7.85 9.70 -20.36
C ASN A 188 6.63 9.86 -19.43
N TYR A 189 5.60 9.03 -19.57
CA TYR A 189 4.37 9.18 -18.79
C TYR A 189 4.63 9.16 -17.27
N TYR A 190 5.26 8.10 -16.76
CA TYR A 190 5.51 7.98 -15.32
C TYR A 190 6.49 9.04 -14.79
N SER A 191 7.50 9.43 -15.58
CA SER A 191 8.43 10.47 -15.14
C SER A 191 7.75 11.83 -15.00
N LEU A 192 6.81 12.17 -15.89
CA LEU A 192 6.00 13.38 -15.78
C LEU A 192 5.09 13.35 -14.55
N ILE A 193 4.37 12.24 -14.32
CA ILE A 193 3.49 12.08 -13.17
C ILE A 193 4.26 12.16 -11.85
N ILE A 194 5.37 11.42 -11.74
CA ILE A 194 6.18 11.38 -10.52
C ILE A 194 6.83 12.74 -10.26
N SER A 195 7.32 13.44 -11.29
CA SER A 195 7.88 14.79 -11.16
C SER A 195 6.84 15.78 -10.63
N GLU A 196 5.61 15.73 -11.16
CA GLU A 196 4.52 16.59 -10.65
C GLU A 196 4.12 16.21 -9.23
N MET A 197 4.09 14.91 -8.89
CA MET A 197 3.84 14.45 -7.51
C MET A 197 4.91 14.95 -6.55
N GLU A 198 6.18 14.94 -6.97
CA GLU A 198 7.31 15.46 -6.17
C GLU A 198 7.19 16.97 -5.94
N LYS A 199 6.82 17.72 -6.98
CA LYS A 199 6.59 19.17 -6.90
C LYS A 199 5.41 19.52 -5.99
N GLU A 200 4.28 18.85 -6.16
CA GLU A 200 3.08 19.14 -5.35
C GLU A 200 3.25 18.67 -3.90
N SER A 201 3.90 17.52 -3.65
CA SER A 201 4.14 17.04 -2.28
C SER A 201 4.96 18.02 -1.44
N LYS A 202 5.96 18.69 -2.06
CA LYS A 202 6.73 19.75 -1.41
C LYS A 202 5.86 20.93 -0.94
N ARG A 203 4.81 21.29 -1.69
CA ARG A 203 3.89 22.39 -1.33
C ARG A 203 3.09 22.08 -0.07
N TYR A 204 2.79 20.80 0.17
CA TYR A 204 2.09 20.33 1.37
C TYR A 204 3.05 19.88 2.49
N GLY A 205 4.36 20.06 2.33
CA GLY A 205 5.36 19.61 3.31
C GLY A 205 5.44 18.09 3.47
N LEU A 206 4.93 17.31 2.50
CA LEU A 206 4.94 15.86 2.53
C LEU A 206 6.27 15.31 2.01
N MET A 207 6.83 14.33 2.73
CA MET A 207 7.94 13.55 2.21
C MET A 207 7.47 12.67 1.06
N ILE A 208 8.23 12.64 -0.03
CA ILE A 208 7.96 11.74 -1.16
C ILE A 208 9.18 10.86 -1.43
N LYS A 209 8.95 9.58 -1.72
CA LYS A 209 9.99 8.62 -2.11
C LYS A 209 9.52 7.81 -3.32
N ARG A 210 10.46 7.44 -4.19
CA ARG A 210 10.21 6.43 -5.21
C ARG A 210 10.40 5.05 -4.59
N ALA A 211 9.50 4.12 -4.90
CA ALA A 211 9.70 2.72 -4.61
C ALA A 211 10.92 2.19 -5.40
N PHE A 212 11.55 1.16 -4.83
CA PHE A 212 12.84 0.59 -5.28
C PHE A 212 12.89 0.23 -6.77
#